data_AF-A0A947SQB4-F1
#
_entry.id   AF-A0A947SQB4-F1
#
_cell.length_a   1.000
_cell.length_b   1.000
_cell.length_c   1.000
_cell.angle_alpha   90.00
_cell.angle_beta   90.00
_cell.angle_gamma   90.00
#
_symmetry.space_group_name_H-M   'P 1'
#
loop_
_entity.id
_entity.type
_entity.pdbx_description
1 polymer ?
#
loop_
_entity_poly.entity_id
_entity_poly.type
_entity_poly.pdbx_seq_one_letter_code
_entity_poly.pdbx_strand_id
1 'polypeptide(L)'
;REKANLISSMGFMVSGLFIVGYPAEKREDIEETIEFAKSLELDRATFSLYLPLPGSEMYNTLKENDELQGLDWDKVTFDSVSYVPKGMTSKELKGLQKKAFFSFFLRPKILYRLLKSVRSFEHFKFLFMRGLDYFVNVKSKKT
;
A
#
# COMPACT_ATOMS: atom_id res chain seq x y z
N ARG A 1 -18.44 -0.37 5.18
CA ARG A 1 -18.97 0.85 4.52
C ARG A 1 -19.69 1.74 5.52
N GLU A 2 -20.79 1.27 6.12
CA GLU A 2 -21.59 2.03 7.09
C GLU A 2 -20.78 2.69 8.22
N LYS A 3 -19.93 1.92 8.92
CA LYS A 3 -19.08 2.44 10.01
C LYS A 3 -18.13 3.55 9.55
N ALA A 4 -17.50 3.41 8.38
CA ALA A 4 -16.59 4.42 7.85
C ALA A 4 -17.34 5.71 7.53
N ASN A 5 -18.53 5.60 6.95
CA ASN A 5 -19.38 6.75 6.63
C ASN A 5 -19.86 7.47 7.89
N LEU A 6 -20.25 6.72 8.93
CA LEU A 6 -20.65 7.29 10.22
C LEU A 6 -19.51 8.08 10.89
N ILE A 7 -18.31 7.52 10.92
CA ILE A 7 -17.16 8.20 11.53
C ILE A 7 -16.78 9.44 10.71
N SER A 8 -16.82 9.33 9.38
CA SER A 8 -16.53 10.46 8.49
C SER A 8 -17.56 11.59 8.65
N SER A 9 -18.85 11.29 8.83
CA SER A 9 -19.89 12.31 9.01
C SER A 9 -19.77 13.08 10.34
N MET A 10 -19.11 12.50 11.34
CA MET A 10 -18.76 13.17 12.61
C MET A 10 -17.56 14.11 12.48
N GLY A 11 -16.91 14.18 11.31
CA GLY A 11 -15.75 15.04 11.07
C GLY A 11 -14.40 14.44 11.49
N PHE A 12 -14.37 13.15 11.87
CA PHE A 12 -13.10 12.46 12.14
C PHE A 12 -12.38 12.07 10.85
N MET A 13 -11.05 12.12 10.89
CA MET A 13 -10.24 11.57 9.81
C MET A 13 -10.26 10.05 9.85
N VAL A 14 -10.63 9.43 8.73
CA VAL A 14 -10.69 7.97 8.61
C VAL A 14 -9.53 7.46 7.75
N SER A 15 -8.73 6.56 8.31
CA SER A 15 -7.63 5.90 7.59
C SER A 15 -7.93 4.42 7.41
N GLY A 16 -7.85 3.94 6.17
CA GLY A 16 -7.92 2.51 5.86
C GLY A 16 -6.54 1.89 5.78
N LEU A 17 -6.36 0.73 6.40
CA LEU A 17 -5.16 -0.08 6.26
C LEU A 17 -5.54 -1.36 5.52
N PHE A 18 -4.91 -1.60 4.39
CA PHE A 18 -5.13 -2.75 3.52
C PHE A 18 -3.82 -3.49 3.36
N ILE A 19 -3.91 -4.82 3.38
CA ILE A 19 -2.79 -5.71 3.11
C ILE A 19 -3.12 -6.42 1.81
N VAL A 20 -2.15 -6.50 0.90
CA VAL A 20 -2.28 -7.18 -0.40
C VAL A 20 -1.10 -8.13 -0.61
N GLY A 21 -1.34 -9.20 -1.35
CA GLY A 21 -0.38 -10.29 -1.54
C GLY A 21 -0.41 -11.33 -0.43
N TYR A 22 -1.55 -11.51 0.25
CA TYR A 22 -1.71 -12.59 1.23
C TYR A 22 -1.60 -13.97 0.55
N PRO A 23 -1.13 -15.03 1.23
CA PRO A 23 -1.08 -16.37 0.64
C PRO A 23 -2.47 -16.80 0.15
N ALA A 24 -2.51 -17.38 -1.06
CA ALA A 24 -3.71 -17.71 -1.84
C ALA A 24 -4.48 -16.53 -2.48
N GLU A 25 -4.09 -15.28 -2.24
CA GLU A 25 -4.69 -14.12 -2.91
C GLU A 25 -4.30 -14.05 -4.39
N LYS A 26 -5.29 -13.87 -5.27
CA LYS A 26 -5.10 -13.70 -6.70
C LYS A 26 -5.08 -12.22 -7.08
N ARG A 27 -4.75 -11.95 -8.35
CA ARG A 27 -4.77 -10.59 -8.88
C ARG A 27 -6.15 -9.95 -8.74
N GLU A 28 -7.19 -10.71 -9.02
CA GLU A 28 -8.58 -10.25 -9.01
C GLU A 28 -8.99 -9.83 -7.59
N ASP A 29 -8.60 -10.60 -6.57
CA ASP A 29 -8.87 -10.29 -5.16
C ASP A 29 -8.20 -8.97 -4.71
N ILE A 30 -6.97 -8.72 -5.18
CA ILE A 30 -6.28 -7.45 -4.93
C ILE A 30 -7.02 -6.29 -5.62
N GLU A 31 -7.51 -6.50 -6.84
CA GLU A 31 -8.29 -5.49 -7.55
C GLU A 31 -9.63 -5.19 -6.87
N GLU A 32 -10.31 -6.22 -6.35
CA GLU A 32 -11.51 -6.06 -5.52
C GLU A 32 -11.21 -5.28 -4.23
N THR A 33 -10.07 -5.54 -3.59
CA THR A 33 -9.61 -4.79 -2.41
C THR A 33 -9.40 -3.31 -2.74
N ILE A 34 -8.82 -2.99 -3.90
CA ILE A 34 -8.64 -1.62 -4.38
C ILE A 34 -9.99 -0.93 -4.58
N GLU A 35 -10.94 -1.59 -5.25
CA GLU A 35 -12.28 -1.03 -5.47
C GLU A 35 -13.05 -0.89 -4.16
N PHE A 36 -12.90 -1.84 -3.24
CA PHE A 36 -13.47 -1.74 -1.91
C PHE A 36 -12.91 -0.52 -1.16
N ALA A 37 -11.60 -0.33 -1.13
CA ALA A 37 -10.96 0.83 -0.51
C ALA A 37 -11.45 2.15 -1.11
N LYS A 38 -11.63 2.21 -2.44
CA LYS A 38 -12.18 3.38 -3.14
C LYS A 38 -13.66 3.61 -2.84
N SER A 39 -14.42 2.56 -2.50
CA SER A 39 -15.84 2.67 -2.14
C SER A 39 -16.07 3.19 -0.72
N LEU A 40 -15.03 3.31 0.11
CA LEU A 40 -15.12 3.79 1.48
C LEU A 40 -14.86 5.30 1.56
N GLU A 41 -15.57 5.98 2.46
CA GLU A 41 -15.32 7.37 2.85
C GLU A 41 -14.08 7.47 3.74
N LEU A 42 -12.92 7.33 3.11
CA LEU A 42 -11.60 7.41 3.75
C LEU A 42 -10.90 8.71 3.35
N ASP A 43 -10.13 9.28 4.28
CA ASP A 43 -9.21 10.39 4.01
C ASP A 43 -7.85 9.90 3.54
N ARG A 44 -7.43 8.74 4.05
CA ARG A 44 -6.15 8.11 3.73
C ARG A 44 -6.34 6.61 3.58
N ALA A 45 -5.51 6.01 2.74
CA ALA A 45 -5.39 4.56 2.65
C ALA A 45 -3.92 4.18 2.55
N THR A 46 -3.54 3.14 3.28
CA THR A 46 -2.25 2.47 3.17
C THR A 46 -2.48 1.10 2.57
N PHE A 47 -1.74 0.78 1.51
CA PHE A 47 -1.74 -0.53 0.87
C PHE A 47 -0.38 -1.17 1.11
N SER A 48 -0.29 -1.98 2.16
CA SER A 48 0.92 -2.69 2.54
C SER A 48 1.01 -4.03 1.83
N LEU A 49 2.23 -4.48 1.55
CA LEU A 49 2.46 -5.84 1.11
C LEU A 49 2.38 -6.79 2.29
N TYR A 50 1.88 -8.00 2.05
CA TYR A 50 1.86 -9.03 3.07
C TYR A 50 3.28 -9.32 3.55
N LEU A 51 3.45 -9.20 4.86
CA LEU A 51 4.68 -9.51 5.57
C LEU A 51 4.37 -10.70 6.50
N PRO A 52 4.87 -11.91 6.20
CA PRO A 52 4.72 -13.04 7.10
C PRO A 52 5.55 -12.78 8.36
N LEU A 53 4.89 -12.57 9.49
CA LEU A 53 5.56 -12.26 10.76
C LEU A 53 5.98 -13.54 11.49
N PRO A 54 7.22 -13.62 12.00
CA PRO A 54 7.68 -14.77 12.79
C PRO A 54 6.75 -15.05 13.96
N GLY A 55 6.39 -16.33 14.15
CA GLY A 55 5.46 -16.77 15.18
C GLY A 55 3.98 -16.71 14.79
N SER A 56 3.62 -16.14 13.63
CA SER A 56 2.28 -16.32 13.06
C SER A 56 2.12 -17.73 12.46
N GLU A 57 0.90 -18.25 12.49
CA GLU A 57 0.57 -19.55 11.88
C GLU A 57 1.00 -19.61 10.41
N MET A 58 0.63 -18.58 9.65
CA MET A 58 0.96 -18.50 8.23
C MET A 58 2.47 -18.43 7.96
N TYR A 59 3.24 -17.77 8.84
CA TYR A 59 4.70 -17.80 8.71
C TYR A 59 5.25 -19.22 8.84
N ASN A 60 4.76 -20.01 9.80
CA ASN A 60 5.19 -21.39 9.98
C ASN A 60 4.83 -22.24 8.75
N THR A 61 3.61 -22.10 8.24
CA THR A 61 3.16 -22.80 7.01
C THR A 61 4.04 -22.47 5.81
N LEU A 62 4.34 -21.19 5.59
CA LEU A 62 5.20 -20.78 4.46
C LEU A 62 6.64 -21.26 4.64
N LYS A 63 7.14 -21.30 5.88
CA LYS A 63 8.47 -21.82 6.20
C LYS A 63 8.57 -23.32 5.95
N GLU A 64 7.57 -24.09 6.35
CA GLU A 64 7.50 -25.54 6.13
C GLU A 64 7.46 -25.89 4.64
N ASN A 65 6.82 -25.05 3.83
CA ASN A 65 6.74 -25.22 2.38
C ASN A 65 7.94 -24.64 1.60
N ASP A 66 8.98 -24.15 2.29
CA ASP A 66 10.16 -23.48 1.69
C ASP A 66 9.80 -22.28 0.80
N GLU A 67 8.69 -21.59 1.11
CA GLU A 67 8.17 -20.44 0.36
C GLU A 67 8.71 -19.09 0.87
N LEU A 68 9.50 -19.09 1.96
CA LEU A 68 10.13 -17.90 2.52
C LEU A 68 11.60 -17.81 2.09
N GLN A 69 11.90 -16.92 1.15
CA GLN A 69 13.28 -16.74 0.67
C GLN A 69 13.98 -15.58 1.39
N GLY A 70 15.12 -15.89 2.03
CA GLY A 70 16.20 -14.92 2.33
C GLY A 70 15.79 -13.60 2.96
N LEU A 71 14.80 -13.62 3.87
CA LEU A 71 14.31 -12.41 4.52
C LEU A 71 15.35 -11.83 5.45
N ASP A 72 15.93 -10.70 5.04
CA ASP A 72 16.75 -9.85 5.89
C ASP A 72 15.84 -9.02 6.80
N TRP A 73 15.59 -9.52 8.01
CA TRP A 73 14.69 -8.90 8.99
C TRP A 73 15.05 -7.46 9.34
N ASP A 74 16.32 -7.06 9.18
CA ASP A 74 16.76 -5.69 9.45
C ASP A 74 16.34 -4.70 8.36
N LYS A 75 15.99 -5.20 7.16
CA LYS A 75 15.60 -4.39 5.99
C LYS A 75 14.14 -4.55 5.58
N VAL A 76 13.44 -5.52 6.16
CA VAL A 76 12.06 -5.83 5.82
C VAL A 76 11.13 -4.74 6.35
N THR A 77 10.23 -4.28 5.50
CA THR A 77 9.19 -3.29 5.80
C THR A 77 7.86 -3.75 5.22
N PHE A 78 6.76 -3.09 5.60
CA PHE A 78 5.45 -3.32 4.97
C PHE A 78 5.37 -2.87 3.50
N ASP A 79 6.44 -2.26 2.99
CA ASP A 79 6.64 -1.92 1.59
C ASP A 79 7.74 -2.74 0.92
N SER A 80 8.38 -3.71 1.58
CA SER A 80 9.26 -4.65 0.87
C SER A 80 8.46 -5.84 0.38
N VAL A 81 8.82 -6.40 -0.77
CA VAL A 81 8.26 -7.69 -1.19
C VAL A 81 8.96 -8.78 -0.38
N SER A 82 8.29 -9.25 0.66
CA SER A 82 8.79 -10.31 1.53
C SER A 82 8.25 -11.69 1.17
N TYR A 83 7.09 -11.72 0.50
CA TYR A 83 6.45 -12.90 -0.02
C TYR A 83 5.72 -12.53 -1.32
N VAL A 84 5.57 -13.50 -2.21
CA VAL A 84 4.78 -13.36 -3.43
C VAL A 84 3.82 -14.54 -3.52
N PRO A 85 2.49 -14.32 -3.63
CA PRO A 85 1.53 -15.40 -3.85
C PRO A 85 1.84 -16.21 -5.11
N LYS A 86 1.49 -17.50 -5.07
CA LYS A 86 1.62 -18.40 -6.22
C LYS A 86 0.84 -17.85 -7.43
N GLY A 87 1.48 -17.89 -8.61
CA GLY A 87 0.88 -17.38 -9.84
C GLY A 87 1.07 -15.88 -10.08
N MET A 88 1.87 -15.20 -9.24
CA MET A 88 2.23 -13.80 -9.41
C MET A 88 3.74 -13.62 -9.33
N THR A 89 4.25 -12.58 -9.97
CA THR A 89 5.63 -12.13 -9.80
C THR A 89 5.73 -10.96 -8.82
N SER A 90 6.88 -10.81 -8.17
CA SER A 90 7.19 -9.65 -7.31
C SER A 90 6.91 -8.30 -8.02
N LYS A 91 7.22 -8.23 -9.32
CA LYS A 91 6.98 -7.04 -10.15
C LYS A 91 5.49 -6.75 -10.32
N GLU A 92 4.68 -7.77 -10.55
CA GLU A 92 3.23 -7.63 -10.68
C GLU A 92 2.59 -7.21 -9.36
N LEU A 93 2.98 -7.85 -8.25
CA LEU A 93 2.50 -7.50 -6.91
C LEU A 93 2.81 -6.03 -6.58
N LYS A 94 4.04 -5.59 -6.87
CA LYS A 94 4.43 -4.17 -6.75
C LYS A 94 3.68 -3.26 -7.70
N GLY A 95 3.38 -3.70 -8.92
CA GLY A 95 2.54 -2.99 -9.87
C GLY A 95 1.13 -2.76 -9.33
N LEU A 96 0.53 -3.79 -8.74
CA LEU A 96 -0.79 -3.74 -8.12
C LEU A 96 -0.80 -2.83 -6.88
N GLN A 97 0.21 -2.91 -6.02
CA GLN A 97 0.36 -1.99 -4.88
C GLN A 97 0.44 -0.52 -5.36
N LYS A 98 1.21 -0.24 -6.41
CA LYS A 98 1.27 1.10 -7.02
C LYS A 98 -0.07 1.51 -7.62
N LYS A 99 -0.75 0.60 -8.34
CA LYS A 99 -2.10 0.82 -8.88
C LYS A 99 -3.07 1.20 -7.75
N ALA A 100 -3.04 0.49 -6.63
CA ALA A 100 -3.84 0.76 -5.44
C ALA A 100 -3.61 2.19 -4.91
N PHE A 101 -2.35 2.55 -4.72
CA PHE A 101 -1.96 3.89 -4.28
C PHE A 101 -2.49 4.98 -5.23
N PHE A 102 -2.15 4.91 -6.52
CA PHE A 102 -2.53 5.96 -7.47
C PHE A 102 -4.04 6.03 -7.68
N SER A 103 -4.72 4.89 -7.82
CA SER A 103 -6.17 4.86 -8.02
C SER A 103 -6.95 5.43 -6.83
N PHE A 104 -6.41 5.33 -5.61
CA PHE A 104 -7.01 5.92 -4.41
C PHE A 104 -6.72 7.42 -4.30
N PHE A 105 -5.45 7.82 -4.44
CA PHE A 105 -5.01 9.20 -4.17
C PHE A 105 -5.27 10.17 -5.32
N LEU A 106 -5.38 9.70 -6.57
CA LEU A 106 -5.75 10.53 -7.71
C LEU A 106 -7.25 10.84 -7.80
N ARG A 107 -8.07 10.32 -6.88
CA ARG A 107 -9.50 10.66 -6.83
C ARG A 107 -9.65 12.17 -6.56
N PRO A 108 -10.47 12.92 -7.34
CA PRO A 108 -10.58 14.37 -7.21
C PRO A 108 -10.85 14.86 -5.78
N LYS A 109 -11.72 14.15 -5.05
CA LYS A 109 -12.05 14.44 -3.65
C LYS A 109 -10.84 14.33 -2.72
N ILE A 110 -10.05 13.26 -2.86
CA ILE A 110 -8.85 13.03 -2.04
C ILE A 110 -7.76 14.03 -2.41
N LEU A 111 -7.52 14.24 -3.70
CA LEU A 111 -6.53 15.20 -4.18
C LEU A 111 -6.86 16.62 -3.69
N TYR A 112 -8.13 17.03 -3.74
CA TYR A 112 -8.57 18.31 -3.20
C TYR A 112 -8.31 18.43 -1.69
N ARG A 113 -8.64 17.39 -0.91
CA ARG A 113 -8.35 17.36 0.54
C ARG A 113 -6.85 17.45 0.81
N LEU A 114 -6.03 16.71 0.06
CA LEU A 114 -4.56 16.75 0.17
C LEU A 114 -4.04 18.16 -0.14
N LEU A 115 -4.44 18.77 -1.25
CA LEU A 115 -4.01 20.13 -1.61
C LEU A 115 -4.44 21.15 -0.56
N LYS A 116 -5.67 21.07 -0.03
CA LYS A 116 -6.15 21.94 1.05
C LYS A 116 -5.37 21.73 2.36
N SER A 117 -4.83 20.54 2.60
CA SER A 117 -4.02 20.25 3.79
C SER A 117 -2.61 20.84 3.70
N VAL A 118 -2.11 21.15 2.49
CA VAL A 118 -0.82 21.78 2.28
C VAL A 118 -0.95 23.29 2.48
N ARG A 119 -0.73 23.74 3.72
CA ARG A 119 -0.90 25.15 4.15
C ARG A 119 0.17 26.12 3.65
N SER A 120 1.28 25.63 3.07
CA SER A 120 2.35 26.47 2.53
C SER A 120 2.83 25.96 1.18
N PHE A 121 2.94 26.87 0.21
CA PHE A 121 3.50 26.59 -1.12
C PHE A 121 4.94 26.07 -1.04
N GLU A 122 5.70 26.45 -0.01
CA GLU A 122 7.04 25.91 0.25
C GLU A 122 6.99 24.45 0.70
N HIS A 123 6.00 24.07 1.53
CA HIS A 123 5.80 22.68 1.93
C HIS A 123 5.30 21.83 0.73
N PHE A 124 4.46 22.39 -0.13
CA PHE A 124 4.09 21.76 -1.40
C PHE A 124 5.32 21.53 -2.27
N LYS A 125 6.13 22.57 -2.50
CA LYS A 125 7.36 22.50 -3.29
C LYS A 125 8.34 21.49 -2.71
N PHE A 126 8.50 21.43 -1.40
CA PHE A 126 9.34 20.44 -0.71
C PHE A 126 8.84 19.01 -0.91
N LEU A 127 7.54 18.75 -0.70
CA LEU A 127 6.95 17.42 -0.90
C LEU A 127 7.01 16.99 -2.38
N PHE A 128 6.75 17.92 -3.29
CA PHE A 128 6.83 17.69 -4.74
C PHE A 128 8.26 17.39 -5.18
N MET A 129 9.25 18.13 -4.68
CA MET A 129 10.66 17.93 -4.98
C MET A 129 11.17 16.60 -4.39
N ARG A 130 10.75 16.22 -3.17
CA ARG A 130 11.03 14.87 -2.62
C ARG A 130 10.34 13.77 -3.43
N GLY A 131 9.14 14.01 -3.93
CA GLY A 131 8.45 13.09 -4.83
C GLY A 131 9.25 12.88 -6.13
N LEU A 132 9.68 13.96 -6.77
CA LEU A 132 10.53 13.92 -7.96
C LEU A 132 11.87 13.24 -7.69
N ASP A 133 12.54 13.55 -6.58
CA ASP A 133 13.80 12.93 -6.17
C ASP A 133 13.65 11.42 -5.96
N TYR A 134 12.51 10.97 -5.44
CA TYR A 134 12.21 9.55 -5.34
C TYR A 134 12.09 8.90 -6.73
N PHE A 135 11.43 9.56 -7.70
CA PHE A 135 11.34 9.07 -9.08
C PHE A 135 12.69 9.10 -9.83
N VAL A 136 13.53 10.11 -9.56
CA VAL A 136 14.85 10.27 -10.18
C VAL A 136 15.87 9.29 -9.57
N ASN A 137 15.92 9.15 -8.24
CA ASN A 137 16.86 8.26 -7.56
C ASN A 137 16.47 6.78 -7.58
N VAL A 138 15.20 6.43 -7.87
CA VAL A 138 14.82 5.05 -8.19
C VAL A 138 15.49 4.55 -9.48
N LYS A 139 15.94 5.44 -10.38
CA LYS A 139 16.79 5.03 -11.52
C LYS A 139 18.26 4.80 -11.13
N SER A 140 18.73 5.28 -9.98
CA SER A 140 20.15 5.21 -9.59
C SER A 140 20.51 4.00 -8.72
N LYS A 141 19.54 3.27 -8.15
CA LYS A 141 19.78 2.07 -7.32
C LYS A 141 19.72 0.73 -8.09
N LYS A 142 19.87 0.77 -9.41
CA LYS A 142 20.25 -0.42 -10.20
C LYS A 142 21.77 -0.39 -10.40
N THR A 143 22.50 -0.82 -9.39
CA THR A 143 23.89 -1.29 -9.51
C THR A 143 24.12 -2.34 -8.45
#